data_AF-R9PN04-F1
#
_entry.id   AF-R9PN04-F1
#
_cell.length_a   1.000
_cell.length_b   1.000
_cell.length_c   1.000
_cell.angle_alpha   90.00
_cell.angle_beta   90.00
_cell.angle_gamma   90.00
#
_symmetry.space_group_name_H-M   'P 1'
#
loop_
_entity.id
_entity.type
_entity.pdbx_description
1 polymer ?
#
loop_
_entity_poly.entity_id
_entity_poly.type
_entity_poly.pdbx_seq_one_letter_code
_entity_poly.pdbx_strand_id
1 'polypeptide(L)'
;MLPASKVFTLLICIHFSFFSNLAQSTQIDNVHLLLISNGHYVDKIKDRNRDGSGSIVDFNGAHVSAMVVNSVLDKHFGLASSTLLRSDEHQIVSKDDVFNILDSLKRKINTATEKSYLIVYYVGHGFGEGIAWNYFLQPGNVEFPNALNSLDVETLASQLIYVGDLNEKLIELGLPYTLLIDACYEGSAVDLFATPLLSDTAKQNLEDVSDVLKFMNQFHGDNPVVFSTHPGSYVRTVTPPLNLNLSYNIGPLARRLELSSKHWAITKGYVKLEDVIHSIMSPKLDSETLPAVSFASFGQQYAFLKTQGGARVKVDRFWGSATTSDLLLLQGAISDEYEPTNDQVKDTFEITFATIAIIGKPNEYISDGKDYVFTSGLEKMSIDTLTENELILQMELDGENWFFSIAVPEGEPFQPKYYENISRHPFQEGENAGLDISGAGRGCNDISGDFNIESVNYLNGIPSSLSLSFTQFCDDEPNPIKGSLIIEIQTTDRL
;
A
#
# COMPACT_ATOMS: atom_id res chain seq x y z
N MET A 1 36.34 -36.97 -33.03
CA MET A 1 34.92 -37.09 -33.41
C MET A 1 34.36 -38.32 -32.71
N LEU A 2 33.56 -38.12 -31.66
CA LEU A 2 32.85 -39.22 -30.97
C LEU A 2 31.57 -39.57 -31.76
N PRO A 3 31.11 -40.84 -31.77
CA PRO A 3 30.03 -41.26 -32.66
C PRO A 3 28.66 -40.74 -32.19
N ALA A 4 27.82 -40.34 -33.15
CA ALA A 4 26.48 -39.77 -32.95
C ALA A 4 25.51 -40.64 -32.12
N SER A 5 25.81 -41.92 -31.90
CA SER A 5 25.00 -42.83 -31.08
C SER A 5 25.10 -42.59 -29.57
N LYS A 6 26.13 -41.89 -29.07
CA LYS A 6 26.22 -41.49 -27.65
C LYS A 6 25.54 -40.17 -27.31
N VAL A 7 25.26 -39.34 -28.32
CA VAL A 7 24.54 -38.07 -28.15
C VAL A 7 23.05 -38.33 -27.95
N PHE A 8 22.50 -39.38 -28.57
CA PHE A 8 21.08 -39.72 -28.44
C PHE A 8 20.71 -40.32 -27.08
N THR A 9 21.62 -41.04 -26.41
CA THR A 9 21.37 -41.55 -25.05
C THR A 9 21.46 -40.47 -23.98
N LEU A 10 22.26 -39.40 -24.20
CA LEU A 10 22.34 -38.28 -23.27
C LEU A 10 21.15 -37.32 -23.40
N LEU A 11 20.60 -37.16 -24.61
CA LEU A 11 19.40 -36.34 -24.86
C LEU A 11 18.09 -36.98 -24.34
N ILE A 12 18.03 -38.31 -24.25
CA ILE A 12 16.88 -39.00 -23.65
C ILE A 12 16.89 -38.93 -22.12
N CYS A 13 18.05 -38.75 -21.48
CA CYS A 13 18.12 -38.49 -20.03
C CYS A 13 17.73 -37.05 -19.66
N ILE A 14 17.85 -36.08 -20.58
CA ILE A 14 17.44 -34.69 -20.33
C ILE A 14 15.93 -34.49 -20.60
N HIS A 15 15.28 -35.34 -21.40
CA HIS A 15 13.83 -35.30 -21.61
C HIS A 15 13.00 -36.14 -20.62
N PHE A 16 13.63 -36.87 -19.70
CA PHE A 16 12.94 -37.64 -18.64
C PHE A 16 13.09 -37.06 -17.23
N SER A 17 13.54 -35.80 -17.09
CA SER A 17 13.65 -35.14 -15.78
C SER A 17 12.36 -34.44 -15.31
N PHE A 18 11.27 -34.52 -16.08
CA PHE A 18 9.94 -34.04 -15.63
C PHE A 18 9.21 -35.03 -14.70
N PHE A 19 9.84 -36.15 -14.31
CA PHE A 19 9.31 -37.04 -13.29
C PHE A 19 9.89 -36.74 -11.90
N SER A 20 9.15 -35.86 -11.21
CA SER A 20 9.05 -35.72 -9.74
C SER A 20 10.18 -35.04 -8.97
N ASN A 21 10.26 -33.69 -9.08
CA ASN A 21 10.95 -32.82 -8.10
C ASN A 21 10.32 -32.86 -6.67
N LEU A 22 9.42 -33.80 -6.35
CA LEU A 22 8.88 -33.91 -5.00
C LEU A 22 9.88 -34.56 -4.02
N ALA A 23 10.85 -35.34 -4.53
CA ALA A 23 11.83 -36.03 -3.70
C ALA A 23 12.83 -35.08 -3.01
N GLN A 24 12.93 -33.83 -3.47
CA GLN A 24 13.80 -32.79 -2.92
C GLN A 24 13.05 -31.80 -2.02
N SER A 25 11.70 -31.84 -2.00
CA SER A 25 10.89 -30.95 -1.17
C SER A 25 10.58 -31.59 0.19
N THR A 26 10.67 -30.80 1.26
CA THR A 26 10.20 -31.16 2.59
C THR A 26 8.67 -31.21 2.57
N GLN A 27 8.13 -32.40 2.83
CA GLN A 27 6.68 -32.59 2.94
C GLN A 27 6.20 -32.05 4.28
N ILE A 28 5.22 -31.16 4.24
CA ILE A 28 4.61 -30.52 5.39
C ILE A 28 3.24 -31.13 5.60
N ASP A 29 3.02 -31.61 6.83
CA ASP A 29 1.81 -32.33 7.24
C ASP A 29 0.83 -31.38 7.94
N ASN A 30 1.34 -30.34 8.63
CA ASN A 30 0.55 -29.42 9.44
C ASN A 30 0.76 -27.96 8.98
N VAL A 31 -0.16 -27.41 8.19
CA VAL A 31 -0.12 -25.99 7.82
C VAL A 31 -0.98 -25.19 8.79
N HIS A 32 -0.38 -24.21 9.47
CA HIS A 32 -1.07 -23.27 10.34
C HIS A 32 -1.23 -21.95 9.59
N LEU A 33 -2.45 -21.41 9.55
CA LEU A 33 -2.75 -20.15 8.90
C LEU A 33 -3.08 -19.07 9.93
N LEU A 34 -2.38 -17.94 9.87
CA LEU A 34 -2.73 -16.70 10.56
C LEU A 34 -3.18 -15.67 9.52
N LEU A 35 -4.37 -15.11 9.73
CA LEU A 35 -4.95 -14.05 8.94
C LEU A 35 -5.03 -12.80 9.82
N ILE A 36 -4.40 -11.71 9.42
CA ILE A 36 -4.51 -10.40 10.07
C ILE A 36 -5.29 -9.50 9.11
N SER A 37 -6.53 -9.22 9.48
CA SER A 37 -7.49 -8.44 8.70
C SER A 37 -7.67 -7.07 9.34
N ASN A 38 -6.82 -6.11 8.98
CA ASN A 38 -6.92 -4.75 9.48
C ASN A 38 -7.73 -3.86 8.51
N GLY A 39 -9.01 -3.67 8.81
CA GLY A 39 -9.94 -2.92 7.96
C GLY A 39 -10.56 -1.67 8.59
N HIS A 40 -10.40 -1.45 9.89
CA HIS A 40 -10.97 -0.29 10.59
C HIS A 40 -9.88 0.52 11.27
N TYR A 41 -9.94 1.83 11.09
CA TYR A 41 -8.94 2.78 11.57
C TYR A 41 -9.60 3.87 12.42
N VAL A 42 -8.92 4.31 13.48
CA VAL A 42 -9.43 5.26 14.48
C VAL A 42 -9.84 6.61 13.90
N ASP A 43 -9.24 7.03 12.78
CA ASP A 43 -9.49 8.28 12.06
C ASP A 43 -10.98 8.47 11.72
N LYS A 44 -11.74 7.37 11.54
CA LYS A 44 -13.19 7.43 11.28
C LYS A 44 -14.09 7.55 12.49
N ILE A 45 -13.65 7.12 13.68
CA ILE A 45 -14.61 6.90 14.77
C ILE A 45 -14.78 8.14 15.65
N LYS A 46 -13.88 9.14 15.53
CA LYS A 46 -14.09 10.47 16.12
C LYS A 46 -15.08 11.34 15.33
N ASP A 47 -15.30 11.03 14.05
CA ASP A 47 -16.10 11.87 13.14
C ASP A 47 -17.46 11.26 12.75
N ARG A 48 -18.31 10.98 13.75
CA ARG A 48 -19.77 10.85 13.48
C ARG A 48 -20.47 12.22 13.32
N ASN A 49 -19.76 13.34 13.48
CA ASN A 49 -20.29 14.71 13.36
C ASN A 49 -19.37 15.69 12.59
N ARG A 50 -18.34 15.19 11.90
CA ARG A 50 -17.52 15.99 10.99
C ARG A 50 -17.48 15.28 9.65
N ASP A 51 -17.55 16.10 8.62
CA ASP A 51 -17.44 15.79 7.21
C ASP A 51 -16.09 15.15 6.87
N GLY A 52 -15.97 13.84 7.13
CA GLY A 52 -15.27 12.85 6.29
C GLY A 52 -13.84 13.13 5.77
N SER A 53 -13.10 14.10 6.30
CA SER A 53 -11.82 14.61 5.77
C SER A 53 -10.57 13.92 6.35
N GLY A 54 -10.72 12.70 6.89
CA GLY A 54 -9.60 11.87 7.34
C GLY A 54 -8.97 11.07 6.18
N SER A 55 -7.68 11.29 5.93
CA SER A 55 -6.86 10.85 4.79
C SER A 55 -6.81 9.33 4.50
N ILE A 56 -7.42 8.47 5.33
CA ILE A 56 -7.36 7.01 5.16
C ILE A 56 -8.74 6.36 5.40
N VAL A 57 -9.22 5.69 4.35
CA VAL A 57 -10.54 5.06 4.35
C VAL A 57 -10.45 3.65 4.96
N ASP A 58 -11.43 3.31 5.82
CA ASP A 58 -11.67 1.92 6.23
C ASP A 58 -11.59 0.97 5.03
N PHE A 59 -10.73 -0.04 5.12
CA PHE A 59 -10.66 -1.08 4.12
C PHE A 59 -11.75 -2.12 4.36
N ASN A 60 -12.97 -1.79 3.93
CA ASN A 60 -14.16 -2.66 4.02
C ASN A 60 -13.95 -4.08 3.46
N GLY A 61 -13.02 -4.22 2.51
CA GLY A 61 -12.63 -5.48 1.88
C GLY A 61 -11.61 -6.33 2.64
N ALA A 62 -10.98 -5.83 3.71
CA ALA A 62 -9.91 -6.55 4.42
C ALA A 62 -10.39 -7.92 4.93
N HIS A 63 -11.58 -7.97 5.54
CA HIS A 63 -12.13 -9.22 6.04
C HIS A 63 -12.47 -10.20 4.91
N VAL A 64 -13.05 -9.69 3.82
CA VAL A 64 -13.39 -10.50 2.65
C VAL A 64 -12.11 -11.10 2.06
N SER A 65 -11.05 -10.31 1.94
CA SER A 65 -9.74 -10.73 1.44
C SER A 65 -9.16 -11.87 2.28
N ALA A 66 -9.15 -11.71 3.61
CA ALA A 66 -8.71 -12.75 4.54
C ALA A 66 -9.54 -14.06 4.39
N MET A 67 -10.85 -13.95 4.20
CA MET A 67 -11.71 -15.14 4.02
C MET A 67 -11.54 -15.80 2.64
N VAL A 68 -11.23 -15.03 1.59
CA VAL A 68 -10.83 -15.56 0.28
C VAL A 68 -9.54 -16.37 0.42
N VAL A 69 -8.51 -15.80 1.05
CA VAL A 69 -7.24 -16.49 1.30
C VAL A 69 -7.46 -17.75 2.13
N ASN A 70 -8.23 -17.67 3.23
CA ASN A 70 -8.59 -18.84 4.03
C ASN A 70 -9.23 -19.94 3.18
N SER A 71 -10.22 -19.59 2.36
CA SER A 71 -10.96 -20.54 1.53
C SER A 71 -10.06 -21.23 0.51
N VAL A 72 -9.19 -20.45 -0.15
CA VAL A 72 -8.21 -20.96 -1.11
C VAL A 72 -7.24 -21.91 -0.42
N LEU A 73 -6.60 -21.46 0.66
CA LEU A 73 -5.59 -22.26 1.34
C LEU A 73 -6.19 -23.50 2.00
N ASP A 74 -7.34 -23.43 2.67
CA ASP A 74 -8.02 -24.60 3.25
C ASP A 74 -8.45 -25.63 2.20
N LYS A 75 -8.77 -25.18 0.98
CA LYS A 75 -9.12 -26.08 -0.14
C LYS A 75 -7.88 -26.81 -0.69
N HIS A 76 -6.72 -26.18 -0.66
CA HIS A 76 -5.53 -26.65 -1.37
C HIS A 76 -4.43 -27.20 -0.46
N PHE A 77 -4.34 -26.72 0.78
CA PHE A 77 -3.42 -27.15 1.82
C PHE A 77 -4.26 -27.72 2.97
N GLY A 78 -3.94 -28.92 3.45
CA GLY A 78 -4.59 -29.50 4.62
C GLY A 78 -4.26 -28.70 5.88
N LEU A 79 -5.01 -27.62 6.14
CA LEU A 79 -4.77 -26.74 7.26
C LEU A 79 -5.03 -27.48 8.58
N ALA A 80 -4.02 -27.49 9.46
CA ALA A 80 -4.15 -27.99 10.82
C ALA A 80 -4.90 -26.98 11.71
N SER A 81 -4.73 -25.69 11.45
CA SER A 81 -5.45 -24.62 12.14
C SER A 81 -5.55 -23.36 11.29
N SER A 82 -6.62 -22.60 11.48
CA SER A 82 -6.76 -21.23 10.95
C SER A 82 -7.14 -20.28 12.06
N THR A 83 -6.38 -19.19 12.20
CA THR A 83 -6.59 -18.12 13.17
C THR A 83 -6.81 -16.80 12.44
N LEU A 84 -7.83 -16.05 12.81
CA LEU A 84 -8.15 -14.73 12.27
C LEU A 84 -8.06 -13.69 13.39
N LEU A 85 -7.14 -12.74 13.26
CA LEU A 85 -7.18 -11.47 13.98
C LEU A 85 -7.85 -10.43 13.07
N ARG A 86 -8.89 -9.76 13.56
CA ARG A 86 -9.69 -8.82 12.75
C ARG A 86 -10.03 -7.55 13.53
N SER A 87 -10.14 -6.44 12.81
CA SER A 87 -10.80 -5.22 13.31
C SER A 87 -12.27 -5.06 12.90
N ASP A 88 -13.06 -4.41 13.78
CA ASP A 88 -14.35 -3.76 13.50
C ASP A 88 -14.40 -2.32 14.04
N GLU A 89 -15.56 -1.68 13.95
CA GLU A 89 -15.82 -0.30 14.42
C GLU A 89 -15.64 -0.08 15.93
N HIS A 90 -15.44 -1.14 16.72
CA HIS A 90 -15.28 -1.06 18.18
C HIS A 90 -14.01 -1.73 18.68
N GLN A 91 -13.49 -2.70 17.94
CA GLN A 91 -12.37 -3.55 18.29
C GLN A 91 -11.31 -3.43 17.20
N ILE A 92 -10.34 -2.56 17.43
CA ILE A 92 -9.35 -2.11 16.45
C ILE A 92 -8.06 -2.89 16.66
N VAL A 93 -7.43 -3.32 15.57
CA VAL A 93 -6.19 -4.11 15.61
C VAL A 93 -5.03 -3.16 15.88
N SER A 94 -4.41 -3.31 17.04
CA SER A 94 -3.19 -2.58 17.41
C SER A 94 -1.92 -3.32 16.96
N LYS A 95 -0.78 -2.64 17.07
CA LYS A 95 0.55 -3.26 16.89
C LYS A 95 0.74 -4.44 17.84
N ASP A 96 0.40 -4.26 19.11
CA ASP A 96 0.56 -5.29 20.14
C ASP A 96 -0.30 -6.53 19.84
N ASP A 97 -1.51 -6.36 19.30
CA ASP A 97 -2.35 -7.50 18.93
C ASP A 97 -1.66 -8.40 17.88
N VAL A 98 -0.99 -7.79 16.90
CA VAL A 98 -0.26 -8.50 15.83
C VAL A 98 0.90 -9.32 16.38
N PHE A 99 1.69 -8.78 17.31
CA PHE A 99 2.80 -9.52 17.92
C PHE A 99 2.32 -10.56 18.96
N ASN A 100 1.31 -10.22 19.76
CA ASN A 100 0.75 -11.11 20.78
C ASN A 100 0.04 -12.35 20.19
N ILE A 101 -0.59 -12.20 19.02
CA ILE A 101 -1.21 -13.36 18.36
C ILE A 101 -0.16 -14.36 17.86
N LEU A 102 1.02 -13.89 17.40
CA LEU A 102 2.14 -14.77 17.04
C LEU A 102 2.68 -15.53 18.24
N ASP A 103 2.84 -14.87 19.39
CA ASP A 103 3.24 -15.55 20.64
C ASP A 103 2.21 -16.58 21.09
N SER A 104 0.92 -16.29 20.89
CA SER A 104 -0.16 -17.21 21.18
C SER A 104 -0.13 -18.44 20.26
N LEU A 105 0.20 -18.26 18.97
CA LEU A 105 0.40 -19.36 18.04
C LEU A 105 1.62 -20.20 18.41
N LYS A 106 2.75 -19.57 18.79
CA LYS A 106 3.94 -20.30 19.25
C LYS A 106 3.64 -21.28 20.37
N ARG A 107 2.80 -20.87 21.33
CA ARG A 107 2.39 -21.73 22.46
C ARG A 107 1.45 -22.86 22.04
N LYS A 108 0.63 -22.65 21.00
CA LYS A 108 -0.32 -23.64 20.48
C LYS A 108 0.35 -24.66 19.55
N ILE A 109 1.32 -24.24 18.76
CA ILE A 109 2.03 -25.11 17.82
C ILE A 109 3.08 -25.89 18.61
N ASN A 110 2.87 -27.20 18.75
CA ASN A 110 3.82 -28.08 19.43
C ASN A 110 5.01 -28.37 18.49
N THR A 111 6.01 -27.50 18.49
CA THR A 111 7.15 -27.52 17.55
C THR A 111 8.09 -28.73 17.72
N ALA A 112 7.98 -29.47 18.82
CA ALA A 112 8.93 -30.53 19.17
C ALA A 112 8.77 -31.82 18.33
N THR A 113 7.67 -32.02 17.60
CA THR A 113 7.38 -33.28 16.90
C THR A 113 6.72 -33.16 15.51
N GLU A 114 6.36 -31.97 15.06
CA GLU A 114 5.49 -31.79 13.89
C GLU A 114 6.22 -31.11 12.71
N LYS A 115 6.03 -31.66 11.50
CA LYS A 115 6.41 -31.00 10.24
C LYS A 115 5.43 -29.87 9.94
N SER A 116 5.53 -28.82 10.74
CA SER A 116 4.62 -27.68 10.70
C SER A 116 5.15 -26.56 9.83
N TYR A 117 4.24 -25.80 9.25
CA TYR A 117 4.55 -24.61 8.45
C TYR A 117 3.54 -23.51 8.76
N LEU A 118 4.02 -22.28 8.93
CA LEU A 118 3.16 -21.13 9.22
C LEU A 118 2.97 -20.27 7.98
N ILE A 119 1.73 -20.01 7.59
CA ILE A 119 1.41 -18.98 6.60
C ILE A 119 0.78 -17.82 7.34
N VAL A 120 1.35 -16.63 7.21
CA VAL A 120 0.79 -15.38 7.72
C VAL A 120 0.33 -14.55 6.54
N TYR A 121 -0.91 -14.09 6.55
CA TYR A 121 -1.45 -13.16 5.57
C TYR A 121 -1.92 -11.90 6.29
N TYR A 122 -1.29 -10.77 5.99
CA TYR A 122 -1.69 -9.45 6.44
C TYR A 122 -2.41 -8.72 5.32
N VAL A 123 -3.52 -8.05 5.65
CA VAL A 123 -4.22 -7.15 4.74
C VAL A 123 -4.65 -5.89 5.50
N GLY A 124 -4.37 -4.72 4.92
CA GLY A 124 -4.62 -3.42 5.52
C GLY A 124 -3.82 -2.33 4.81
N HIS A 125 -3.64 -1.20 5.48
CA HIS A 125 -2.79 -0.11 4.98
C HIS A 125 -1.33 -0.35 5.33
N GLY A 126 -0.46 0.15 4.46
CA GLY A 126 0.98 0.04 4.59
C GLY A 126 1.66 1.19 3.86
N PHE A 127 2.87 1.49 4.29
CA PHE A 127 3.71 2.57 3.82
C PHE A 127 5.14 2.04 3.75
N GLY A 128 5.88 2.40 2.71
CA GLY A 128 7.33 2.19 2.71
C GLY A 128 8.06 3.52 2.58
N GLU A 129 9.28 3.56 3.09
CA GLU A 129 10.18 4.71 2.93
C GLU A 129 11.16 4.43 1.80
N GLY A 130 11.46 5.44 0.98
CA GLY A 130 12.17 5.18 -0.28
C GLY A 130 13.70 5.13 -0.21
N ILE A 131 14.32 5.38 0.95
CA ILE A 131 15.79 5.33 1.08
C ILE A 131 16.28 3.88 1.18
N ALA A 132 15.75 3.14 2.15
CA ALA A 132 16.16 1.77 2.44
C ALA A 132 15.05 0.77 2.13
N TRP A 133 13.90 1.22 1.63
CA TRP A 133 12.71 0.38 1.44
C TRP A 133 12.24 -0.27 2.74
N ASN A 134 12.40 0.42 3.88
CA ASN A 134 11.76 -0.07 5.10
C ASN A 134 10.26 -0.07 4.90
N TYR A 135 9.60 -1.15 5.30
CA TYR A 135 8.19 -1.35 5.07
C TYR A 135 7.41 -1.42 6.37
N PHE A 136 6.40 -0.57 6.48
CA PHE A 136 5.61 -0.37 7.68
C PHE A 136 4.14 -0.66 7.39
N LEU A 137 3.47 -1.34 8.32
CA LEU A 137 2.05 -1.60 8.27
C LEU A 137 1.37 -0.75 9.34
N GLN A 138 0.27 -0.10 8.97
CA GLN A 138 -0.46 0.78 9.87
C GLN A 138 -1.32 -0.05 10.83
N PRO A 139 -1.11 0.06 12.15
CA PRO A 139 -2.09 -0.40 13.13
C PRO A 139 -3.36 0.43 13.05
N GLY A 140 -4.51 -0.18 13.27
CA GLY A 140 -5.79 0.54 13.20
C GLY A 140 -5.93 1.66 14.23
N ASN A 141 -5.14 1.69 15.31
CA ASN A 141 -5.18 2.71 16.34
C ASN A 141 -4.18 3.86 16.15
N VAL A 142 -3.48 3.90 15.01
CA VAL A 142 -2.54 4.97 14.66
C VAL A 142 -3.14 5.83 13.56
N GLU A 143 -3.18 7.14 13.78
CA GLU A 143 -3.56 8.15 12.80
C GLU A 143 -2.30 8.67 12.09
N PHE A 144 -2.32 8.67 10.76
CA PHE A 144 -1.21 9.17 9.96
C PHE A 144 -1.30 10.69 9.76
N PRO A 145 -0.22 11.46 9.99
CA PRO A 145 -0.14 12.86 9.58
C PRO A 145 -0.04 12.97 8.06
N ASN A 146 -0.50 14.09 7.51
CA ASN A 146 -0.46 14.38 6.08
C ASN A 146 0.97 14.41 5.46
N ALA A 147 2.04 14.38 6.26
CA ALA A 147 3.44 14.47 5.82
C ALA A 147 4.35 13.38 6.43
N LEU A 148 4.28 12.15 5.90
CA LEU A 148 5.01 10.99 6.43
C LEU A 148 6.53 11.01 6.22
N ASN A 149 7.01 11.65 5.16
CA ASN A 149 8.42 11.67 4.79
C ASN A 149 9.29 12.56 5.70
N SER A 150 8.69 13.21 6.69
CA SER A 150 9.39 14.09 7.67
C SER A 150 9.80 13.37 8.96
N LEU A 151 9.36 12.12 9.16
CA LEU A 151 9.58 11.35 10.38
C LEU A 151 10.74 10.38 10.22
N ASP A 152 11.56 10.24 11.26
CA ASP A 152 12.66 9.27 11.25
C ASP A 152 12.14 7.81 11.34
N VAL A 153 12.95 6.89 10.82
CA VAL A 153 12.64 5.46 10.74
C VAL A 153 12.40 4.86 12.13
N GLU A 154 13.06 5.36 13.17
CA GLU A 154 12.91 4.89 14.56
C GLU A 154 11.53 5.24 15.13
N THR A 155 11.06 6.46 14.88
CA THR A 155 9.71 6.91 15.25
C THR A 155 8.66 6.08 14.51
N LEU A 156 8.82 5.89 13.20
CA LEU A 156 7.93 5.04 12.40
C LEU A 156 7.92 3.60 12.94
N ALA A 157 9.08 3.01 13.19
CA ALA A 157 9.20 1.65 13.72
C ALA A 157 8.61 1.52 15.13
N SER A 158 8.65 2.57 15.96
CA SER A 158 8.11 2.51 17.32
C SER A 158 6.57 2.42 17.34
N GLN A 159 5.90 3.14 16.44
CA GLN A 159 4.44 3.27 16.45
C GLN A 159 3.73 2.42 15.37
N LEU A 160 4.38 2.16 14.23
CA LEU A 160 3.89 1.28 13.18
C LEU A 160 4.43 -0.15 13.35
N ILE A 161 3.91 -1.08 12.54
CA ILE A 161 4.44 -2.45 12.46
C ILE A 161 5.51 -2.46 11.38
N TYR A 162 6.79 -2.40 11.76
CA TYR A 162 7.89 -2.63 10.83
C TYR A 162 7.90 -4.11 10.40
N VAL A 163 7.92 -4.37 9.09
CA VAL A 163 7.89 -5.73 8.55
C VAL A 163 9.18 -6.49 8.86
N GLY A 164 10.30 -5.79 9.07
CA GLY A 164 11.53 -6.40 9.57
C GLY A 164 11.33 -7.04 10.95
N ASP A 165 10.74 -6.33 11.90
CA ASP A 165 10.43 -6.85 13.24
C ASP A 165 9.44 -8.02 13.17
N LEU A 166 8.44 -7.93 12.29
CA LEU A 166 7.48 -9.00 12.06
C LEU A 166 8.18 -10.26 11.53
N ASN A 167 9.10 -10.09 10.58
CA ASN A 167 9.89 -11.17 10.01
C ASN A 167 10.85 -11.79 11.04
N GLU A 168 11.54 -10.96 11.83
CA GLU A 168 12.38 -11.44 12.94
C GLU A 168 11.57 -12.24 13.95
N LYS A 169 10.40 -11.74 14.35
CA LYS A 169 9.49 -12.46 15.25
C LYS A 169 9.08 -13.83 14.70
N LEU A 170 8.85 -13.93 13.38
CA LEU A 170 8.54 -15.19 12.71
C LEU A 170 9.73 -16.17 12.72
N ILE A 171 10.95 -15.68 12.51
CA ILE A 171 12.18 -16.47 12.64
C ILE A 171 12.32 -17.01 14.06
N GLU A 172 12.05 -16.20 15.08
CA GLU A 172 12.09 -16.59 16.50
C GLU A 172 11.06 -17.68 16.87
N LEU A 173 10.01 -17.88 16.07
CA LEU A 173 9.07 -18.98 16.29
C LEU A 173 9.73 -20.34 16.08
N GLY A 174 10.83 -20.41 15.30
CA GLY A 174 11.56 -21.63 15.02
C GLY A 174 10.82 -22.58 14.06
N LEU A 175 9.92 -22.05 13.23
CA LEU A 175 9.15 -22.80 12.24
C LEU A 175 9.38 -22.18 10.85
N PRO A 176 9.35 -22.98 9.76
CA PRO A 176 9.35 -22.42 8.42
C PRO A 176 8.04 -21.66 8.16
N TYR A 177 8.13 -20.54 7.44
CA TYR A 177 6.99 -19.66 7.24
C TYR A 177 6.94 -18.98 5.87
N THR A 178 5.74 -18.52 5.53
CA THR A 178 5.51 -17.56 4.45
C THR A 178 4.74 -16.37 5.00
N LEU A 179 5.23 -15.17 4.71
CA LEU A 179 4.57 -13.91 5.04
C LEU A 179 4.03 -13.28 3.75
N LEU A 180 2.71 -13.17 3.64
CA LEU A 180 2.00 -12.53 2.54
C LEU A 180 1.49 -11.17 3.00
N ILE A 181 1.87 -10.09 2.33
CA ILE A 181 1.53 -8.72 2.73
C ILE A 181 0.74 -8.03 1.62
N ASP A 182 -0.55 -7.88 1.88
CA ASP A 182 -1.55 -7.33 0.97
C ASP A 182 -1.92 -5.90 1.40
N ALA A 183 -0.91 -5.03 1.33
CA ALA A 183 -0.98 -3.61 1.66
C ALA A 183 -0.20 -2.80 0.61
N CYS A 184 -0.40 -1.48 0.56
CA CYS A 184 0.40 -0.59 -0.30
C CYS A 184 1.86 -0.63 0.13
N TYR A 185 2.81 -0.56 -0.81
CA TYR A 185 4.25 -0.51 -0.55
C TYR A 185 4.84 0.75 -1.18
N GLU A 186 4.33 1.90 -0.75
CA GLU A 186 4.77 3.23 -1.17
C GLU A 186 6.22 3.51 -0.75
N GLY A 187 6.86 4.56 -1.27
CA GLY A 187 8.22 4.96 -0.88
C GLY A 187 8.98 5.60 -2.03
N SER A 188 8.98 6.93 -2.11
CA SER A 188 9.83 7.68 -3.06
C SER A 188 11.26 7.72 -2.54
N ALA A 189 12.23 7.27 -3.35
CA ALA A 189 13.63 7.52 -3.09
C ALA A 189 13.86 9.02 -3.28
N VAL A 190 13.57 9.81 -2.24
CA VAL A 190 13.96 11.21 -2.20
C VAL A 190 15.45 11.23 -2.54
N ASP A 191 15.83 12.04 -3.52
CA ASP A 191 17.20 12.19 -4.01
C ASP A 191 18.06 12.92 -2.95
N LEU A 192 18.10 12.39 -1.73
CA LEU A 192 18.75 12.94 -0.55
C LEU A 192 20.27 13.06 -0.71
N PHE A 193 20.83 12.33 -1.69
CA PHE A 193 22.24 12.39 -2.05
C PHE A 193 22.52 13.43 -3.14
N ALA A 194 21.50 14.04 -3.74
CA ALA A 194 21.64 15.10 -4.74
C ALA A 194 21.91 16.49 -4.14
N THR A 195 22.23 16.60 -2.85
CA THR A 195 22.69 17.89 -2.30
C THR A 195 23.98 18.35 -3.01
N PRO A 196 24.08 19.62 -3.45
CA PRO A 196 25.25 20.15 -4.17
C PRO A 196 26.52 20.24 -3.30
N LEU A 197 26.43 19.83 -2.02
CA LEU A 197 27.51 19.85 -1.02
C LEU A 197 28.23 18.50 -0.87
N LEU A 198 27.68 17.40 -1.39
CA LEU A 198 28.30 16.09 -1.30
C LEU A 198 29.27 15.85 -2.46
N SER A 199 30.51 15.48 -2.15
CA SER A 199 31.44 14.97 -3.15
C SER A 199 30.92 13.68 -3.77
N ASP A 200 31.28 13.39 -5.02
CA ASP A 200 30.89 12.15 -5.73
C ASP A 200 31.19 10.88 -4.89
N THR A 201 32.31 10.85 -4.17
CA THR A 201 32.65 9.73 -3.27
C THR A 201 31.68 9.59 -2.09
N ALA A 202 31.18 10.70 -1.55
CA ALA A 202 30.21 10.68 -0.46
C ALA A 202 28.83 10.21 -0.95
N LYS A 203 28.43 10.60 -2.17
CA LYS A 203 27.20 10.12 -2.81
C LYS A 203 27.25 8.60 -3.03
N GLN A 204 28.33 8.11 -3.64
CA GLN A 204 28.52 6.67 -3.87
C GLN A 204 28.51 5.87 -2.56
N ASN A 205 29.16 6.35 -1.51
CA ASN A 205 29.16 5.64 -0.22
C ASN A 205 27.76 5.54 0.39
N LEU A 206 26.91 6.56 0.19
CA LEU A 206 25.56 6.57 0.70
C LEU A 206 24.62 5.70 -0.15
N GLU A 207 24.81 5.68 -1.46
CA GLU A 207 24.15 4.72 -2.37
C GLU A 207 24.49 3.28 -2.00
N ASP A 208 25.77 2.98 -1.78
CA ASP A 208 26.23 1.63 -1.39
C ASP A 208 25.57 1.18 -0.06
N VAL A 209 25.42 2.08 0.91
CA VAL A 209 24.72 1.80 2.18
C VAL A 209 23.22 1.61 1.94
N SER A 210 22.59 2.46 1.13
CA SER A 210 21.17 2.32 0.74
C SER A 210 20.91 0.97 0.08
N ASP A 211 21.77 0.53 -0.84
CA ASP A 211 21.63 -0.76 -1.53
C ASP A 211 21.75 -1.95 -0.58
N VAL A 212 22.64 -1.88 0.42
CA VAL A 212 22.72 -2.90 1.48
C VAL A 212 21.43 -2.95 2.29
N LEU A 213 20.88 -1.79 2.67
CA LEU A 213 19.63 -1.72 3.43
C LEU A 213 18.43 -2.21 2.61
N LYS A 214 18.34 -1.83 1.34
CA LYS A 214 17.33 -2.34 0.40
C LYS A 214 17.42 -3.86 0.27
N PHE A 215 18.62 -4.40 0.13
CA PHE A 215 18.82 -5.85 0.08
C PHE A 215 18.32 -6.55 1.36
N MET A 216 18.55 -5.95 2.54
CA MET A 216 18.01 -6.47 3.79
C MET A 216 16.48 -6.44 3.81
N ASN A 217 15.86 -5.35 3.36
CA ASN A 217 14.41 -5.16 3.29
C ASN A 217 13.72 -5.91 2.13
N GLN A 218 14.49 -6.59 1.27
CA GLN A 218 13.97 -7.54 0.29
C GLN A 218 13.72 -8.93 0.89
N PHE A 219 14.22 -9.20 2.10
CA PHE A 219 14.03 -10.47 2.82
C PHE A 219 14.44 -11.71 2.01
N HIS A 220 15.65 -11.69 1.44
CA HIS A 220 16.21 -12.85 0.76
C HIS A 220 16.33 -14.04 1.72
N GLY A 221 15.97 -15.23 1.27
CA GLY A 221 16.10 -16.46 2.05
C GLY A 221 15.08 -17.52 1.70
N ASP A 222 15.04 -18.58 2.52
CA ASP A 222 14.18 -19.75 2.28
C ASP A 222 12.74 -19.58 2.76
N ASN A 223 12.47 -18.62 3.65
CA ASN A 223 11.12 -18.26 4.10
C ASN A 223 10.58 -17.12 3.23
N PRO A 224 9.60 -17.34 2.35
CA PRO A 224 9.15 -16.30 1.44
C PRO A 224 8.42 -15.16 2.15
N VAL A 225 8.88 -13.93 1.94
CA VAL A 225 8.10 -12.71 2.15
C VAL A 225 7.60 -12.23 0.79
N VAL A 226 6.29 -12.03 0.66
CA VAL A 226 5.62 -11.72 -0.60
C VAL A 226 4.78 -10.45 -0.44
N PHE A 227 5.04 -9.48 -1.30
CA PHE A 227 4.37 -8.19 -1.34
C PHE A 227 3.37 -8.15 -2.50
N SER A 228 2.30 -7.37 -2.32
CA SER A 228 1.29 -7.09 -3.36
C SER A 228 1.84 -6.30 -4.56
N THR A 229 2.95 -5.59 -4.37
CA THR A 229 3.59 -4.73 -5.38
C THR A 229 5.08 -4.57 -5.10
N HIS A 230 5.78 -3.84 -5.99
CA HIS A 230 7.18 -3.47 -5.82
C HIS A 230 7.37 -2.43 -4.70
N PRO A 231 8.51 -2.46 -3.99
CA PRO A 231 8.90 -1.35 -3.12
C PRO A 231 8.82 -0.01 -3.86
N GLY A 232 8.22 1.00 -3.24
CA GLY A 232 8.02 2.33 -3.81
C GLY A 232 6.79 2.49 -4.70
N SER A 233 5.88 1.53 -4.76
CA SER A 233 4.70 1.54 -5.65
C SER A 233 3.37 1.55 -4.88
N TYR A 234 2.35 2.19 -5.47
CA TYR A 234 0.99 2.22 -4.91
C TYR A 234 0.11 1.07 -5.41
N VAL A 235 -0.90 0.68 -4.61
CA VAL A 235 -1.79 -0.45 -4.92
C VAL A 235 -3.23 -0.13 -4.57
N ARG A 236 -4.15 -0.20 -5.55
CA ARG A 236 -5.60 -0.12 -5.30
C ARG A 236 -6.18 -1.50 -4.98
N THR A 237 -7.21 -1.52 -4.14
CA THR A 237 -8.07 -2.70 -3.98
C THR A 237 -8.76 -3.03 -5.30
N VAL A 238 -9.05 -4.31 -5.55
CA VAL A 238 -9.55 -4.81 -6.83
C VAL A 238 -10.82 -5.61 -6.68
N THR A 239 -11.67 -5.61 -7.71
CA THR A 239 -12.91 -6.39 -7.72
C THR A 239 -12.61 -7.88 -7.51
N PRO A 240 -13.37 -8.62 -6.70
CA PRO A 240 -13.18 -10.06 -6.55
C PRO A 240 -13.37 -10.81 -7.89
N PRO A 241 -12.56 -11.83 -8.20
CA PRO A 241 -12.68 -12.62 -9.44
C PRO A 241 -13.90 -13.56 -9.46
N LEU A 242 -14.64 -13.64 -8.36
CA LEU A 242 -15.83 -14.47 -8.22
C LEU A 242 -17.09 -13.57 -8.20
N ASN A 243 -18.18 -14.01 -8.83
CA ASN A 243 -19.54 -13.48 -8.62
C ASN A 243 -20.02 -13.85 -7.20
N LEU A 244 -19.38 -13.32 -6.16
CA LEU A 244 -19.78 -13.54 -4.77
C LEU A 244 -20.97 -12.65 -4.36
N ASN A 245 -21.53 -11.83 -5.27
CA ASN A 245 -22.46 -10.76 -4.94
C ASN A 245 -21.96 -9.89 -3.76
N LEU A 246 -20.64 -9.71 -3.66
CA LEU A 246 -20.03 -8.89 -2.63
C LEU A 246 -19.76 -7.51 -3.23
N SER A 247 -20.34 -6.48 -2.62
CA SER A 247 -20.15 -5.08 -3.02
C SER A 247 -18.80 -4.49 -2.59
N TYR A 248 -17.78 -5.32 -2.33
CA TYR A 248 -16.50 -4.91 -1.75
C TYR A 248 -15.33 -5.38 -2.61
N ASN A 249 -14.42 -4.45 -2.91
CA ASN A 249 -13.11 -4.77 -3.48
C ASN A 249 -12.26 -5.54 -2.46
N ILE A 250 -11.29 -6.33 -2.91
CA ILE A 250 -10.38 -7.14 -2.10
C ILE A 250 -8.92 -6.76 -2.38
N GLY A 251 -8.01 -7.23 -1.54
CA GLY A 251 -6.58 -7.04 -1.73
C GLY A 251 -6.08 -7.78 -2.98
N PRO A 252 -5.12 -7.20 -3.74
CA PRO A 252 -4.56 -7.84 -4.93
C PRO A 252 -3.92 -9.20 -4.69
N LEU A 253 -3.22 -9.43 -3.57
CA LEU A 253 -2.69 -10.77 -3.30
C LEU A 253 -3.81 -11.78 -3.08
N ALA A 254 -4.89 -11.42 -2.37
CA ALA A 254 -6.04 -12.31 -2.23
C ALA A 254 -6.65 -12.70 -3.58
N ARG A 255 -6.82 -11.72 -4.49
CA ARG A 255 -7.30 -11.98 -5.86
C ARG A 255 -6.36 -12.90 -6.64
N ARG A 256 -5.06 -12.59 -6.66
CA ARG A 256 -4.07 -13.38 -7.41
C ARG A 256 -3.93 -14.79 -6.84
N LEU A 257 -4.00 -14.95 -5.53
CA LEU A 257 -4.00 -16.28 -4.89
C LEU A 257 -5.22 -17.09 -5.32
N GLU A 258 -6.43 -16.50 -5.36
CA GLU A 258 -7.64 -17.18 -5.86
C GLU A 258 -7.52 -17.60 -7.32
N LEU A 259 -7.08 -16.68 -8.19
CA LEU A 259 -6.96 -16.93 -9.62
C LEU A 259 -5.94 -18.04 -9.91
N SER A 260 -4.78 -17.96 -9.26
CA SER A 260 -3.71 -18.94 -9.46
C SER A 260 -4.06 -20.32 -8.93
N SER A 261 -4.85 -20.42 -7.85
CA SER A 261 -5.19 -21.70 -7.22
C SER A 261 -5.91 -22.69 -8.14
N LYS A 262 -6.58 -22.18 -9.18
CA LYS A 262 -7.25 -22.97 -10.21
C LYS A 262 -6.26 -23.79 -11.05
N HIS A 263 -4.98 -23.42 -11.05
CA HIS A 263 -3.95 -23.98 -11.92
C HIS A 263 -2.78 -24.62 -11.15
N TRP A 264 -2.79 -24.61 -9.81
CA TRP A 264 -1.72 -25.21 -9.02
C TRP A 264 -1.58 -26.71 -9.30
N ALA A 265 -0.37 -27.13 -9.66
CA ALA A 265 -0.05 -28.51 -9.93
C ALA A 265 -0.11 -29.34 -8.63
N ILE A 266 -0.75 -30.51 -8.72
CA ILE A 266 -0.82 -31.46 -7.60
C ILE A 266 -0.04 -32.70 -8.02
N THR A 267 1.08 -32.93 -7.36
CA THR A 267 1.96 -34.08 -7.64
C THR A 267 1.99 -35.00 -6.43
N LYS A 268 1.58 -36.27 -6.63
CA LYS A 268 1.47 -37.27 -5.54
C LYS A 268 0.67 -36.79 -4.33
N GLY A 269 -0.34 -35.94 -4.57
CA GLY A 269 -1.20 -35.38 -3.52
C GLY A 269 -0.65 -34.14 -2.82
N TYR A 270 0.48 -33.57 -3.26
CA TYR A 270 1.07 -32.36 -2.69
C TYR A 270 1.07 -31.19 -3.67
N VAL A 271 0.93 -29.97 -3.15
CA VAL A 271 1.13 -28.70 -3.85
C VAL A 271 2.45 -28.08 -3.38
N LYS A 272 3.31 -27.66 -4.31
CA LYS A 272 4.61 -27.06 -3.97
C LYS A 272 4.46 -25.58 -3.69
N LEU A 273 5.12 -25.09 -2.64
CA LEU A 273 5.11 -23.67 -2.30
C LEU A 273 5.72 -22.80 -3.41
N GLU A 274 6.86 -23.20 -3.96
CA GLU A 274 7.55 -22.46 -5.03
C GLU A 274 6.63 -22.24 -6.25
N ASP A 275 5.91 -23.29 -6.68
CA ASP A 275 4.96 -23.20 -7.79
C ASP A 275 3.82 -22.21 -7.47
N VAL A 276 3.36 -22.17 -6.22
CA VAL A 276 2.34 -21.23 -5.76
C VAL A 276 2.87 -19.81 -5.80
N ILE A 277 4.04 -19.54 -5.25
CA ILE A 277 4.61 -18.19 -5.23
C ILE A 277 4.93 -17.70 -6.65
N HIS A 278 5.56 -18.52 -7.50
CA HIS A 278 5.80 -18.18 -8.90
C HIS A 278 4.50 -17.94 -9.68
N SER A 279 3.41 -18.66 -9.36
CA SER A 279 2.13 -18.45 -10.04
C SER A 279 1.54 -17.07 -9.74
N ILE A 280 1.58 -16.59 -8.49
CA ILE A 280 1.09 -15.26 -8.13
C ILE A 280 2.04 -14.12 -8.56
N MET A 281 3.32 -14.40 -8.75
CA MET A 281 4.29 -13.46 -9.34
C MET A 281 4.20 -13.38 -10.88
N SER A 282 3.36 -14.18 -11.52
CA SER A 282 3.29 -14.21 -13.00
C SER A 282 2.56 -12.98 -13.56
N PRO A 283 3.20 -12.15 -14.41
CA PRO A 283 2.53 -11.00 -15.04
C PRO A 283 1.39 -11.40 -15.98
N LYS A 284 1.29 -12.69 -16.36
CA LYS A 284 0.22 -13.21 -17.21
C LYS A 284 -1.00 -13.68 -16.44
N LEU A 285 -0.95 -13.70 -15.10
CA LEU A 285 -2.02 -14.28 -14.29
C LEU A 285 -3.29 -13.44 -14.30
N ASP A 286 -3.15 -12.12 -14.18
CA ASP A 286 -4.27 -11.20 -13.97
C ASP A 286 -3.90 -9.82 -14.52
N SER A 287 -4.77 -9.25 -15.34
CA SER A 287 -4.59 -7.91 -15.92
C SER A 287 -5.04 -6.80 -14.98
N GLU A 288 -5.84 -7.13 -13.97
CA GLU A 288 -6.39 -6.16 -13.00
C GLU A 288 -5.41 -5.87 -11.84
N THR A 289 -4.32 -6.62 -11.72
CA THR A 289 -3.36 -6.50 -10.63
C THR A 289 -1.92 -6.58 -11.14
N LEU A 290 -1.03 -5.81 -10.52
CA LEU A 290 0.40 -5.98 -10.72
C LEU A 290 0.86 -7.36 -10.20
N PRO A 291 1.99 -7.88 -10.73
CA PRO A 291 2.62 -9.07 -10.17
C PRO A 291 2.93 -8.93 -8.67
N ALA A 292 2.71 -10.00 -7.92
CA ALA A 292 3.28 -10.10 -6.58
C ALA A 292 4.81 -10.06 -6.66
N VAL A 293 5.46 -9.59 -5.60
CA VAL A 293 6.92 -9.45 -5.53
C VAL A 293 7.46 -10.26 -4.36
N SER A 294 8.51 -11.04 -4.61
CA SER A 294 9.24 -11.79 -3.58
C SER A 294 10.68 -12.00 -4.05
N PHE A 295 11.61 -12.00 -3.11
CA PHE A 295 13.04 -12.25 -3.35
C PHE A 295 13.51 -13.55 -2.68
N ALA A 296 12.57 -14.45 -2.38
CA ALA A 296 12.88 -15.75 -1.80
C ALA A 296 13.80 -16.58 -2.72
N SER A 297 14.79 -17.25 -2.13
CA SER A 297 15.77 -18.06 -2.86
C SER A 297 15.28 -19.48 -3.17
N PHE A 298 14.21 -19.93 -2.50
CA PHE A 298 13.65 -21.29 -2.60
C PHE A 298 14.70 -22.43 -2.50
N GLY A 299 15.78 -22.22 -1.73
CA GLY A 299 16.84 -23.21 -1.55
C GLY A 299 16.32 -24.45 -0.83
N GLN A 300 15.52 -24.23 0.21
CA GLN A 300 14.68 -25.24 0.84
C GLN A 300 13.30 -25.27 0.16
N GLN A 301 12.95 -26.40 -0.46
CA GLN A 301 11.62 -26.55 -1.05
C GLN A 301 10.62 -27.15 -0.06
N TYR A 302 9.40 -26.62 -0.05
CA TYR A 302 8.28 -27.13 0.75
C TYR A 302 7.12 -27.59 -0.12
N ALA A 303 6.46 -28.67 0.30
CA ALA A 303 5.27 -29.18 -0.37
C ALA A 303 4.18 -29.51 0.65
N PHE A 304 2.97 -29.01 0.42
CA PHE A 304 1.83 -29.12 1.33
C PHE A 304 0.89 -30.22 0.86
N LEU A 305 0.45 -31.06 1.79
CA LEU A 305 -0.53 -32.10 1.50
C LEU A 305 -1.86 -31.45 1.07
N LYS A 306 -2.41 -31.89 -0.06
CA LYS A 306 -3.71 -31.42 -0.54
C LYS A 306 -4.84 -31.97 0.33
N THR A 307 -5.77 -31.09 0.72
CA THR A 307 -7.00 -31.43 1.43
C THR A 307 -7.80 -32.51 0.68
N GLN A 308 -8.09 -33.63 1.35
CA GLN A 308 -8.81 -34.79 0.80
C GLN A 308 -10.32 -34.72 1.07
N GLY A 309 -10.97 -33.59 0.76
CA GLY A 309 -12.44 -33.47 0.78
C GLY A 309 -13.12 -33.62 2.16
N GLY A 310 -12.43 -33.26 3.25
CA GLY A 310 -12.94 -33.30 4.63
C GLY A 310 -13.70 -32.06 5.07
N ALA A 311 -14.09 -32.03 6.36
CA ALA A 311 -14.66 -30.84 6.98
C ALA A 311 -13.66 -29.67 6.94
N ARG A 312 -14.16 -28.48 6.58
CA ARG A 312 -13.39 -27.24 6.53
C ARG A 312 -12.78 -26.93 7.90
N VAL A 313 -11.53 -26.45 7.94
CA VAL A 313 -10.91 -26.05 9.21
C VAL A 313 -11.75 -24.96 9.88
N LYS A 314 -11.95 -25.10 11.19
CA LYS A 314 -12.60 -24.04 11.97
C LYS A 314 -11.63 -22.85 12.06
N VAL A 315 -12.15 -21.65 11.80
CA VAL A 315 -11.41 -20.40 11.98
C VAL A 315 -11.59 -19.93 13.43
N ASP A 316 -10.52 -19.93 14.21
CA ASP A 316 -10.48 -19.32 15.54
C ASP A 316 -10.38 -17.81 15.38
N ARG A 317 -11.36 -17.07 15.92
CA ARG A 317 -11.49 -15.62 15.70
C ARG A 317 -11.07 -14.85 16.94
N PHE A 318 -10.25 -13.84 16.71
CA PHE A 318 -9.78 -12.85 17.66
C PHE A 318 -10.09 -11.47 17.12
N TRP A 319 -10.39 -10.56 18.03
CA TRP A 319 -10.66 -9.16 17.73
C TRP A 319 -9.51 -8.32 18.23
N GLY A 320 -9.27 -7.20 17.59
CA GLY A 320 -8.34 -6.19 18.10
C GLY A 320 -8.71 -5.76 19.52
N SER A 321 -7.70 -5.42 20.32
CA SER A 321 -7.91 -5.00 21.70
C SER A 321 -8.07 -3.49 21.85
N ALA A 322 -7.61 -2.70 20.88
CA ALA A 322 -7.72 -1.26 20.92
C ALA A 322 -9.14 -0.78 20.61
N THR A 323 -9.42 0.41 21.09
CA THR A 323 -10.63 1.17 20.85
C THR A 323 -10.24 2.57 20.39
N THR A 324 -11.22 3.44 20.25
CA THR A 324 -11.02 4.79 19.69
C THR A 324 -10.48 5.78 20.70
N SER A 325 -10.56 5.43 21.98
CA SER A 325 -9.82 6.12 23.04
C SER A 325 -8.33 5.78 23.03
N ASP A 326 -7.90 4.73 22.34
CA ASP A 326 -6.50 4.29 22.28
C ASP A 326 -5.76 4.87 21.05
N LEU A 327 -6.23 6.03 20.56
CA LEU A 327 -5.64 6.76 19.44
C LEU A 327 -4.19 7.15 19.74
N LEU A 328 -3.31 6.79 18.83
CA LEU A 328 -1.95 7.29 18.74
C LEU A 328 -1.85 8.21 17.52
N LEU A 329 -1.59 9.49 17.77
CA LEU A 329 -1.18 10.40 16.71
C LEU A 329 0.30 10.11 16.41
N LEU A 330 0.62 9.82 15.15
CA LEU A 330 1.99 9.61 14.74
C LEU A 330 2.76 10.95 14.80
N GLN A 331 3.31 11.23 15.99
CA GLN A 331 4.10 12.44 16.27
C GLN A 331 5.59 12.11 16.19
N GLY A 332 6.35 12.98 15.53
CA GLY A 332 7.81 12.95 15.54
C GLY A 332 8.35 12.93 16.96
N ALA A 333 9.28 12.03 17.25
CA ALA A 333 9.94 11.97 18.54
C ALA A 333 10.65 13.30 18.82
N ILE A 334 10.03 14.16 19.62
CA ILE A 334 10.75 15.16 20.40
C ILE A 334 10.88 14.54 21.79
N SER A 335 12.01 13.89 22.05
CA SER A 335 12.45 13.64 23.41
C SER A 335 12.74 14.98 24.08
N ASP A 336 11.81 15.47 24.89
CA ASP A 336 12.03 15.72 26.32
C ASP A 336 10.91 16.61 26.89
N GLU A 337 10.40 16.15 28.03
CA GLU A 337 9.62 16.86 29.05
C GLU A 337 8.30 17.56 28.68
N TYR A 338 7.24 16.87 29.09
CA TYR A 338 5.93 17.39 29.48
C TYR A 338 6.01 18.65 30.35
N GLU A 339 5.43 19.76 29.87
CA GLU A 339 4.41 20.49 30.62
C GLU A 339 3.24 20.85 29.67
N PRO A 340 1.97 20.60 30.05
CA PRO A 340 0.84 20.86 29.18
C PRO A 340 0.42 22.32 29.32
N THR A 341 0.44 23.08 28.23
CA THR A 341 -0.33 24.32 28.16
C THR A 341 -1.22 24.32 26.91
N ASN A 342 -2.50 24.03 27.16
CA ASN A 342 -3.73 24.49 26.50
C ASN A 342 -3.73 24.84 24.99
N ASP A 343 -4.69 24.22 24.30
CA ASP A 343 -5.43 24.68 23.11
C ASP A 343 -4.61 25.31 21.97
N GLN A 344 -4.33 24.50 20.94
CA GLN A 344 -4.13 25.02 19.59
C GLN A 344 -5.41 24.76 18.80
N VAL A 345 -6.13 25.84 18.52
CA VAL A 345 -7.28 25.89 17.61
C VAL A 345 -6.77 25.48 16.21
N LYS A 346 -7.40 24.48 15.59
CA LYS A 346 -7.12 24.09 14.20
C LYS A 346 -7.89 25.04 13.29
N ASP A 347 -7.19 25.91 12.56
CA ASP A 347 -7.81 26.82 11.60
C ASP A 347 -8.68 26.01 10.62
N THR A 348 -9.96 26.37 10.51
CA THR A 348 -10.89 25.72 9.59
C THR A 348 -11.09 26.63 8.37
N PHE A 349 -10.89 26.10 7.17
CA PHE A 349 -11.00 26.84 5.91
C PHE A 349 -12.36 26.59 5.25
N GLU A 350 -13.06 27.66 4.87
CA GLU A 350 -14.33 27.61 4.14
C GLU A 350 -14.13 28.12 2.72
N ILE A 351 -14.60 27.36 1.72
CA ILE A 351 -14.66 27.81 0.32
C ILE A 351 -15.85 28.77 0.18
N THR A 352 -15.59 30.07 0.06
CA THR A 352 -16.67 31.06 -0.15
C THR A 352 -17.09 31.12 -1.61
N PHE A 353 -16.14 30.87 -2.51
CA PHE A 353 -16.38 30.73 -3.94
C PHE A 353 -15.30 29.83 -4.55
N ALA A 354 -15.68 28.89 -5.41
CA ALA A 354 -14.75 28.20 -6.27
C ALA A 354 -15.38 27.85 -7.61
N THR A 355 -14.59 27.89 -8.67
CA THR A 355 -14.91 27.28 -9.96
C THR A 355 -13.70 26.56 -10.50
N ILE A 356 -13.87 25.29 -10.88
CA ILE A 356 -12.86 24.49 -11.55
C ILE A 356 -13.44 23.99 -12.86
N ALA A 357 -12.75 24.26 -13.97
CA ALA A 357 -13.09 23.72 -15.28
C ALA A 357 -11.99 22.75 -15.73
N ILE A 358 -12.39 21.57 -16.18
CA ILE A 358 -11.51 20.53 -16.74
C ILE A 358 -12.04 20.18 -18.13
N ILE A 359 -11.23 20.41 -19.15
CA ILE A 359 -11.58 20.21 -20.56
C ILE A 359 -10.66 19.16 -21.12
N GLY A 360 -11.21 18.02 -21.54
CA GLY A 360 -10.45 16.95 -22.18
C GLY A 360 -10.94 16.67 -23.59
N LYS A 361 -10.00 16.33 -24.47
CA LYS A 361 -10.32 15.96 -25.86
C LYS A 361 -10.79 14.50 -25.94
N PRO A 362 -11.48 14.09 -27.02
CA PRO A 362 -11.80 12.69 -27.24
C PRO A 362 -10.58 11.77 -27.04
N ASN A 363 -10.76 10.72 -26.25
CA ASN A 363 -9.74 9.76 -25.80
C ASN A 363 -8.71 10.30 -24.78
N GLU A 364 -8.94 11.46 -24.17
CA GLU A 364 -8.21 11.85 -22.95
C GLU A 364 -8.65 10.95 -21.80
N TYR A 365 -7.69 10.45 -21.02
CA TYR A 365 -7.90 9.41 -20.02
C TYR A 365 -8.72 9.92 -18.84
N ILE A 366 -8.31 11.00 -18.17
CA ILE A 366 -8.90 11.47 -16.91
C ILE A 366 -10.36 11.88 -17.09
N SER A 367 -10.64 12.69 -18.10
CA SER A 367 -11.94 13.26 -18.41
C SER A 367 -12.80 12.34 -19.28
N ASP A 368 -12.27 11.22 -19.78
CA ASP A 368 -12.97 10.34 -20.73
C ASP A 368 -13.42 11.11 -22.00
N GLY A 369 -12.67 12.17 -22.34
CA GLY A 369 -12.98 13.10 -23.41
C GLY A 369 -14.23 13.97 -23.22
N LYS A 370 -14.61 14.22 -21.96
CA LYS A 370 -15.69 15.13 -21.57
C LYS A 370 -15.15 16.39 -20.90
N ASP A 371 -16.01 17.40 -20.83
CA ASP A 371 -15.77 18.63 -20.09
C ASP A 371 -16.49 18.56 -18.75
N TYR A 372 -15.82 18.98 -17.69
CA TYR A 372 -16.33 19.04 -16.33
C TYR A 372 -16.19 20.46 -15.78
N VAL A 373 -17.22 20.92 -15.07
CA VAL A 373 -17.20 22.20 -14.35
C VAL A 373 -17.75 21.96 -12.95
N PHE A 374 -16.96 22.34 -11.95
CA PHE A 374 -17.33 22.33 -10.54
C PHE A 374 -17.49 23.77 -10.07
N THR A 375 -18.57 24.08 -9.38
CA THR A 375 -18.91 25.40 -8.84
C THR A 375 -19.38 25.28 -7.41
N SER A 376 -18.78 26.06 -6.50
CA SER A 376 -19.10 26.00 -5.07
C SER A 376 -20.57 26.35 -4.85
N GLY A 377 -21.29 25.53 -4.09
CA GLY A 377 -22.72 25.71 -3.83
C GLY A 377 -23.65 25.01 -4.83
N LEU A 378 -23.12 24.50 -5.95
CA LEU A 378 -23.82 23.56 -6.83
C LEU A 378 -23.28 22.13 -6.61
N GLU A 379 -21.96 21.99 -6.62
CA GLU A 379 -21.24 20.75 -6.33
C GLU A 379 -20.64 20.79 -4.91
N LYS A 380 -20.42 19.61 -4.32
CA LYS A 380 -19.69 19.54 -3.04
C LYS A 380 -18.21 19.76 -3.32
N MET A 381 -17.61 20.68 -2.56
CA MET A 381 -16.17 20.92 -2.58
C MET A 381 -15.68 21.18 -1.16
N SER A 382 -14.51 20.64 -0.83
CA SER A 382 -13.82 20.85 0.44
C SER A 382 -12.32 21.06 0.20
N ILE A 383 -11.70 21.79 1.11
CA ILE A 383 -10.25 21.95 1.17
C ILE A 383 -9.72 20.86 2.11
N ASP A 384 -8.91 19.95 1.57
CA ASP A 384 -8.23 18.93 2.36
C ASP A 384 -6.91 19.46 2.93
N THR A 385 -6.22 20.32 2.17
CA THR A 385 -4.98 20.98 2.59
C THR A 385 -4.90 22.36 1.99
N LEU A 386 -4.49 23.32 2.82
CA LEU A 386 -4.16 24.67 2.40
C LEU A 386 -2.99 25.18 3.25
N THR A 387 -1.88 25.42 2.59
CA THR A 387 -0.69 26.05 3.16
C THR A 387 -0.30 27.26 2.30
N GLU A 388 0.85 27.88 2.60
CA GLU A 388 1.39 28.93 1.74
C GLU A 388 1.84 28.43 0.37
N ASN A 389 2.11 27.13 0.20
CA ASN A 389 2.70 26.55 -1.01
C ASN A 389 1.92 25.35 -1.59
N GLU A 390 0.85 24.90 -0.94
CA GLU A 390 0.08 23.72 -1.34
C GLU A 390 -1.43 23.95 -1.18
N LEU A 391 -2.20 23.42 -2.14
CA LEU A 391 -3.66 23.39 -2.12
C LEU A 391 -4.14 22.02 -2.61
N ILE A 392 -4.93 21.34 -1.79
CA ILE A 392 -5.61 20.09 -2.14
C ILE A 392 -7.11 20.28 -1.96
N LEU A 393 -7.85 20.03 -3.03
CA LEU A 393 -9.30 20.12 -3.10
C LEU A 393 -9.90 18.75 -3.40
N GLN A 394 -10.93 18.40 -2.65
CA GLN A 394 -11.83 17.30 -2.98
C GLN A 394 -13.14 17.86 -3.55
N MET A 395 -13.62 17.26 -4.62
CA MET A 395 -14.86 17.63 -5.30
C MET A 395 -15.72 16.40 -5.58
N GLU A 396 -17.04 16.55 -5.58
CA GLU A 396 -17.98 15.49 -5.95
C GLU A 396 -18.93 15.99 -7.05
N LEU A 397 -19.05 15.24 -8.14
CA LEU A 397 -20.01 15.51 -9.22
C LEU A 397 -20.67 14.19 -9.65
N ASP A 398 -22.01 14.18 -9.68
CA ASP A 398 -22.81 13.01 -10.04
C ASP A 398 -22.49 11.72 -9.25
N GLY A 399 -22.03 11.87 -8.01
CA GLY A 399 -21.63 10.76 -7.14
C GLY A 399 -20.22 10.23 -7.38
N GLU A 400 -19.47 10.85 -8.29
CA GLU A 400 -18.06 10.55 -8.56
C GLU A 400 -17.16 11.55 -7.83
N ASN A 401 -16.11 11.04 -7.19
CA ASN A 401 -15.11 11.85 -6.51
C ASN A 401 -14.04 12.32 -7.50
N TRP A 402 -13.60 13.56 -7.30
CA TRP A 402 -12.52 14.21 -8.02
C TRP A 402 -11.57 14.89 -7.03
N PHE A 403 -10.30 14.94 -7.41
CA PHE A 403 -9.23 15.53 -6.63
C PHE A 403 -8.48 16.51 -7.51
N PHE A 404 -8.19 17.68 -6.95
CA PHE A 404 -7.32 18.68 -7.55
C PHE A 404 -6.25 19.03 -6.51
N SER A 405 -5.02 18.65 -6.80
CA SER A 405 -3.87 18.96 -5.96
C SER A 405 -2.85 19.78 -6.72
N ILE A 406 -2.35 20.84 -6.09
CA ILE A 406 -1.30 21.68 -6.63
C ILE A 406 -0.32 22.08 -5.53
N ALA A 407 0.96 22.05 -5.87
CA ALA A 407 2.02 22.58 -5.02
C ALA A 407 3.01 23.40 -5.86
N VAL A 408 3.48 24.51 -5.31
CA VAL A 408 4.65 25.23 -5.84
C VAL A 408 5.92 24.71 -5.16
N PRO A 409 7.12 25.01 -5.69
CA PRO A 409 8.37 24.50 -5.13
C PRO A 409 8.54 24.81 -3.64
N GLU A 410 9.20 23.90 -2.91
CA GLU A 410 9.38 24.03 -1.47
C GLU A 410 10.11 25.34 -1.11
N GLY A 411 9.56 26.07 -0.13
CA GLY A 411 10.07 27.39 0.27
C GLY A 411 9.63 28.56 -0.62
N GLU A 412 8.88 28.31 -1.70
CA GLU A 412 8.16 29.36 -2.43
C GLU A 412 6.68 29.37 -2.00
N PRO A 413 6.11 30.53 -1.60
CA PRO A 413 4.67 30.64 -1.44
C PRO A 413 4.02 30.72 -2.84
N PHE A 414 2.72 30.40 -2.94
CA PHE A 414 1.95 30.68 -4.15
C PHE A 414 2.14 32.15 -4.54
N GLN A 415 2.47 32.39 -5.79
CA GLN A 415 2.72 33.72 -6.33
C GLN A 415 2.41 33.73 -7.82
N PRO A 416 2.06 34.89 -8.40
CA PRO A 416 1.84 34.98 -9.85
C PRO A 416 3.12 34.61 -10.61
N LYS A 417 3.15 33.40 -11.16
CA LYS A 417 4.30 32.78 -11.80
C LYS A 417 3.81 31.63 -12.69
N TYR A 418 4.50 31.43 -13.80
CA TYR A 418 4.33 30.28 -14.67
C TYR A 418 5.28 29.17 -14.23
N TYR A 419 4.75 27.96 -14.08
CA TYR A 419 5.48 26.76 -13.71
C TYR A 419 5.39 25.77 -14.87
N GLU A 420 6.54 25.52 -15.49
CA GLU A 420 6.71 24.54 -16.55
C GLU A 420 7.37 23.26 -16.01
N ASN A 421 7.30 22.18 -16.78
CA ASN A 421 7.88 20.88 -16.41
C ASN A 421 7.38 20.38 -15.05
N ILE A 422 6.09 20.61 -14.77
CA ILE A 422 5.48 20.12 -13.56
C ILE A 422 5.45 18.60 -13.58
N SER A 423 5.49 18.02 -12.40
CA SER A 423 5.36 16.58 -12.19
C SER A 423 4.14 16.26 -11.34
N ARG A 424 3.86 14.98 -11.17
CA ARG A 424 2.70 14.53 -10.40
C ARG A 424 2.81 14.98 -8.95
N HIS A 425 1.76 15.59 -8.41
CA HIS A 425 1.64 15.84 -6.98
C HIS A 425 1.38 14.54 -6.19
N PRO A 426 2.01 14.31 -5.02
CA PRO A 426 3.03 15.12 -4.33
C PRO A 426 4.48 14.74 -4.68
N PHE A 427 4.71 14.05 -5.80
CA PHE A 427 6.00 13.49 -6.23
C PHE A 427 6.89 14.49 -6.99
N GLN A 428 6.65 15.80 -6.87
CA GLN A 428 7.53 16.81 -7.45
C GLN A 428 8.89 16.91 -6.76
N GLU A 429 9.95 16.99 -7.56
CA GLU A 429 11.35 17.01 -7.10
C GLU A 429 11.97 18.41 -7.20
N GLY A 430 12.80 18.78 -6.22
CA GLY A 430 13.62 19.99 -6.26
C GLY A 430 12.83 21.28 -6.44
N GLU A 431 13.14 22.02 -7.52
CA GLU A 431 12.48 23.28 -7.87
C GLU A 431 11.23 23.09 -8.76
N ASN A 432 10.78 21.84 -8.97
CA ASN A 432 9.61 21.57 -9.80
C ASN A 432 8.32 21.77 -9.02
N ALA A 433 7.30 22.29 -9.70
CA ALA A 433 5.96 22.37 -9.15
C ALA A 433 5.17 21.07 -9.40
N GLY A 434 4.16 20.82 -8.58
CA GLY A 434 3.32 19.63 -8.61
C GLY A 434 1.88 19.92 -9.04
N LEU A 435 1.30 19.04 -9.85
CA LEU A 435 -0.13 19.00 -10.16
C LEU A 435 -0.62 17.54 -10.22
N ASP A 436 -1.77 17.24 -9.61
CA ASP A 436 -2.50 15.99 -9.85
C ASP A 436 -4.00 16.30 -9.90
N ILE A 437 -4.58 16.07 -11.07
CA ILE A 437 -6.02 16.10 -11.27
C ILE A 437 -6.47 14.70 -11.63
N SER A 438 -7.30 14.14 -10.77
CA SER A 438 -7.84 12.79 -10.93
C SER A 438 -9.31 12.77 -10.56
N GLY A 439 -10.07 11.80 -11.07
CA GLY A 439 -11.47 11.69 -10.72
C GLY A 439 -12.26 10.68 -11.52
N ALA A 440 -13.49 10.43 -11.07
CA ALA A 440 -14.37 9.38 -11.61
C ALA A 440 -13.65 8.03 -11.77
N GLY A 441 -12.83 7.68 -10.77
CA GLY A 441 -12.03 6.45 -10.73
C GLY A 441 -10.74 6.46 -11.57
N ARG A 442 -10.44 7.51 -12.32
CA ARG A 442 -9.27 7.62 -13.23
C ARG A 442 -8.18 8.50 -12.62
N GLY A 443 -6.92 8.10 -12.78
CA GLY A 443 -5.75 8.83 -12.28
C GLY A 443 -4.47 8.42 -13.01
N CYS A 444 -3.53 9.35 -13.14
CA CYS A 444 -2.27 9.12 -13.85
C CYS A 444 -1.23 8.45 -12.94
N ASN A 445 -0.35 7.63 -13.50
CA ASN A 445 0.84 7.17 -12.82
C ASN A 445 1.93 8.25 -12.89
N ASP A 446 2.14 8.81 -14.09
CA ASP A 446 3.06 9.91 -14.39
C ASP A 446 2.30 11.13 -14.93
N ILE A 447 2.72 12.33 -14.52
CA ILE A 447 2.16 13.61 -14.98
C ILE A 447 3.29 14.48 -15.52
N SER A 448 3.03 15.11 -16.65
CA SER A 448 3.80 16.26 -17.14
C SER A 448 2.86 17.39 -17.53
N GLY A 449 3.37 18.61 -17.61
CA GLY A 449 2.57 19.74 -18.08
C GLY A 449 3.04 21.09 -17.54
N ASP A 450 2.07 21.97 -17.35
CA ASP A 450 2.29 23.32 -16.86
C ASP A 450 1.10 23.85 -16.05
N PHE A 451 1.36 24.84 -15.21
CA PHE A 451 0.32 25.71 -14.72
C PHE A 451 0.82 27.14 -14.58
N ASN A 452 -0.11 28.08 -14.69
CA ASN A 452 0.13 29.50 -14.51
C ASN A 452 -0.72 30.00 -13.37
N ILE A 453 -0.10 30.51 -12.30
CA ILE A 453 -0.84 31.24 -11.27
C ILE A 453 -1.04 32.66 -11.77
N GLU A 454 -2.28 33.07 -12.04
CA GLU A 454 -2.57 34.44 -12.47
C GLU A 454 -2.61 35.41 -11.29
N SER A 455 -3.19 34.98 -10.16
CA SER A 455 -3.31 35.84 -8.99
C SER A 455 -3.46 35.02 -7.71
N VAL A 456 -2.97 35.59 -6.62
CA VAL A 456 -3.14 35.06 -5.26
C VAL A 456 -3.23 36.23 -4.31
N ASN A 457 -4.13 36.15 -3.33
CA ASN A 457 -4.18 37.08 -2.20
C ASN A 457 -3.97 36.28 -0.92
N TYR A 458 -3.40 36.91 0.09
CA TYR A 458 -3.09 36.30 1.37
C TYR A 458 -3.85 36.98 2.51
N LEU A 459 -4.31 36.19 3.45
CA LEU A 459 -4.78 36.62 4.75
C LEU A 459 -4.06 35.80 5.83
N ASN A 460 -3.42 36.47 6.79
CA ASN A 460 -2.69 35.81 7.89
C ASN A 460 -1.60 34.81 7.44
N GLY A 461 -1.00 35.02 6.25
CA GLY A 461 0.04 34.14 5.72
C GLY A 461 -0.46 32.93 4.94
N ILE A 462 -1.78 32.75 4.82
CA ILE A 462 -2.41 31.67 4.04
C ILE A 462 -3.15 32.27 2.83
N PRO A 463 -3.21 31.59 1.67
CA PRO A 463 -3.96 32.06 0.52
C PRO A 463 -5.45 32.25 0.86
N SER A 464 -5.96 33.46 0.70
CA SER A 464 -7.40 33.79 0.80
C SER A 464 -8.09 33.82 -0.57
N SER A 465 -7.32 33.84 -1.66
CA SER A 465 -7.83 33.57 -3.00
C SER A 465 -6.71 33.10 -3.91
N LEU A 466 -7.01 32.23 -4.87
CA LEU A 466 -6.07 31.74 -5.88
C LEU A 466 -6.76 31.61 -7.24
N SER A 467 -6.12 32.09 -8.30
CA SER A 467 -6.52 31.86 -9.69
C SER A 467 -5.34 31.27 -10.45
N LEU A 468 -5.59 30.17 -11.15
CA LEU A 468 -4.61 29.55 -12.02
C LEU A 468 -5.25 28.89 -13.26
N SER A 469 -4.45 28.70 -14.30
CA SER A 469 -4.74 27.82 -15.43
C SER A 469 -3.72 26.69 -15.50
N PHE A 470 -4.10 25.53 -16.04
CA PHE A 470 -3.26 24.33 -16.05
C PHE A 470 -3.41 23.50 -17.32
N THR A 471 -2.37 22.71 -17.58
CA THR A 471 -2.30 21.62 -18.55
C THR A 471 -1.71 20.40 -17.85
N GLN A 472 -2.38 19.25 -17.93
CA GLN A 472 -1.86 17.97 -17.45
C GLN A 472 -1.91 16.93 -18.56
N PHE A 473 -0.78 16.29 -18.81
CA PHE A 473 -0.64 15.08 -19.60
C PHE A 473 -0.53 13.87 -18.66
N CYS A 474 -1.01 12.71 -19.12
CA CYS A 474 -1.14 11.51 -18.33
C CYS A 474 -0.31 10.38 -18.97
N ASP A 475 0.63 9.77 -18.25
CA ASP A 475 1.36 8.57 -18.70
C ASP A 475 1.95 8.69 -20.13
N ASP A 476 2.56 9.85 -20.45
CA ASP A 476 3.09 10.22 -21.77
C ASP A 476 2.05 10.25 -22.93
N GLU A 477 0.76 10.21 -22.64
CA GLU A 477 -0.31 10.33 -23.64
C GLU A 477 -0.34 11.74 -24.25
N PRO A 478 -0.57 11.87 -25.58
CA PRO A 478 -0.44 13.14 -26.29
C PRO A 478 -1.62 14.10 -26.07
N ASN A 479 -2.71 13.64 -25.45
CA ASN A 479 -3.90 14.44 -25.21
C ASN A 479 -3.92 14.88 -23.75
N PRO A 480 -3.79 16.19 -23.44
CA PRO A 480 -3.88 16.67 -22.09
C PRO A 480 -5.32 17.03 -21.70
N ILE A 481 -5.59 17.04 -20.40
CA ILE A 481 -6.62 17.93 -19.86
C ILE A 481 -6.07 19.35 -19.77
N LYS A 482 -6.95 20.32 -19.99
CA LYS A 482 -6.68 21.74 -19.76
C LYS A 482 -7.77 22.35 -18.92
N GLY A 483 -7.43 23.35 -18.13
CA GLY A 483 -8.43 23.92 -17.25
C GLY A 483 -7.99 25.15 -16.50
N SER A 484 -8.85 25.55 -15.58
CA SER A 484 -8.64 26.70 -14.71
C SER A 484 -9.31 26.47 -13.36
N LEU A 485 -8.69 27.01 -12.31
CA LEU A 485 -9.22 27.12 -10.96
C LEU A 485 -9.32 28.60 -10.61
N ILE A 486 -10.45 29.02 -10.05
CA ILE A 486 -10.59 30.27 -9.31
C ILE A 486 -11.20 29.89 -7.97
N ILE A 487 -10.57 30.28 -6.86
CA ILE A 487 -11.04 29.99 -5.51
C ILE A 487 -10.85 31.19 -4.59
N GLU A 488 -11.84 31.41 -3.72
CA GLU A 488 -11.83 32.33 -2.59
C GLU A 488 -12.07 31.53 -1.30
N ILE A 489 -11.25 31.79 -0.29
CA ILE A 489 -11.16 31.01 0.94
C ILE A 489 -11.23 31.95 2.12
N GLN A 490 -12.03 31.58 3.11
CA GLN A 490 -12.10 32.29 4.38
C GLN A 490 -11.62 31.39 5.52
N THR A 491 -10.73 31.93 6.36
CA THR A 491 -10.40 31.33 7.66
C THR A 491 -11.54 31.59 8.64
N THR A 492 -12.10 30.53 9.20
CA THR A 492 -13.09 30.63 10.28
C THR A 492 -12.39 30.47 11.63
N ASP A 493 -12.01 31.57 12.28
CA ASP A 493 -11.38 31.53 13.60
C ASP A 493 -12.08 32.37 14.68
N ARG A 494 -12.03 31.80 15.90
CA ARG A 494 -12.30 32.32 17.26
C ARG A 494 -13.74 32.25 17.78
N LEU A 495 -13.99 31.23 18.60
CA LEU A 495 -14.53 31.43 19.96
C LEU A 495 -13.73 30.63 20.98
#